data_AF-A0A959QEX8-F1
#
_entry.id   AF-A0A959QEX8-F1
#
_cell.length_a   1.000
_cell.length_b   1.000
_cell.length_c   1.000
_cell.angle_alpha   90.00
_cell.angle_beta   90.00
_cell.angle_gamma   90.00
#
_symmetry.space_group_name_H-M   'P 1'
#
loop_
_entity.id
_entity.type
_entity.pdbx_description
1 polymer ?
#
loop_
_entity_poly.entity_id
_entity_poly.type
_entity_poly.pdbx_seq_one_letter_code
_entity_poly.pdbx_strand_id
1 'polypeptide(L)'
;MRRILLTLFFASLFFATLFSQAPKRWTSADIHQAIQKLQVLGSALYVAAHPDDENTRLISYLSNEVKANTTYLSLTRGDGGQNLIGTEIQELLGVIRTQELLAARRIDGGQQTFSRANDFGYSKHPDETLAIWNEEAVLSDVVWAIR
;
A
#
# COMPACT_ATOMS: atom_id res chain seq x y z
N MET A 1 -0.17 -36.33 37.49
CA MET A 1 0.61 -35.27 36.81
C MET A 1 -0.13 -34.61 35.65
N ARG A 2 -0.63 -35.35 34.65
CA ARG A 2 -1.37 -34.80 33.49
C ARG A 2 -2.60 -33.95 33.85
N ARG A 3 -3.38 -34.34 34.86
CA ARG A 3 -4.53 -33.55 35.34
C ARG A 3 -4.10 -32.21 35.94
N ILE A 4 -3.04 -32.18 36.75
CA ILE A 4 -2.51 -30.96 37.38
C ILE A 4 -1.96 -29.99 36.32
N LEU A 5 -1.25 -30.51 35.31
CA LEU A 5 -0.74 -29.71 34.19
C LEU A 5 -1.89 -29.06 33.39
N LEU A 6 -2.98 -29.79 33.15
CA LEU A 6 -4.17 -29.24 32.51
C LEU A 6 -4.83 -28.16 33.37
N THR A 7 -4.95 -28.37 34.68
CA THR A 7 -5.53 -27.34 35.58
C THR A 7 -4.68 -26.07 35.62
N LEU A 8 -3.35 -26.21 35.64
CA LEU A 8 -2.43 -25.08 35.60
C LEU A 8 -2.50 -24.32 34.27
N PHE A 9 -2.65 -25.03 33.15
CA PHE A 9 -2.83 -24.43 31.82
C PHE A 9 -4.15 -23.66 31.69
N PHE A 10 -5.26 -24.21 32.22
CA PHE A 10 -6.54 -23.48 32.22
C PHE A 10 -6.53 -22.31 33.22
N ALA A 11 -5.82 -22.43 34.34
CA ALA A 11 -5.64 -21.32 35.28
C ALA A 11 -4.82 -20.19 34.66
N SER A 12 -3.75 -20.48 33.91
CA SER A 12 -2.94 -19.43 33.26
C SER A 12 -3.71 -18.67 32.17
N LEU A 13 -4.63 -19.35 31.45
CA LEU A 13 -5.56 -18.70 30.52
C LEU A 13 -6.54 -17.76 31.22
N PHE A 14 -6.97 -18.08 32.45
CA PHE A 14 -7.87 -17.24 33.25
C PHE A 14 -7.21 -15.97 33.81
N PHE A 15 -5.89 -15.99 33.98
CA PHE A 15 -5.10 -14.84 34.46
C PHE A 15 -4.45 -14.02 33.32
N ALA A 16 -4.65 -14.40 32.06
CA ALA A 16 -4.18 -13.62 30.93
C ALA A 16 -5.05 -12.37 30.76
N THR A 17 -4.57 -11.21 31.23
CA THR A 17 -5.20 -9.93 30.91
C THR A 17 -4.99 -9.64 29.42
N LEU A 18 -6.05 -9.77 28.63
CA LEU A 18 -6.04 -9.37 27.23
C LEU A 18 -5.99 -7.84 27.17
N PHE A 19 -4.81 -7.29 26.89
CA PHE A 19 -4.65 -5.88 26.56
C PHE A 19 -5.23 -5.64 25.16
N SER A 20 -6.40 -5.01 25.09
CA SER A 20 -6.93 -4.51 23.82
C SER A 20 -6.20 -3.23 23.42
N GLN A 21 -5.96 -3.05 22.12
CA GLN A 21 -5.59 -1.74 21.60
C GLN A 21 -6.68 -0.71 21.90
N ALA A 22 -6.28 0.49 22.32
CA ALA A 22 -7.21 1.61 22.46
C ALA A 22 -7.77 1.99 21.07
N PRO A 23 -9.05 2.35 20.96
CA PRO A 23 -9.61 2.80 19.69
C PRO A 23 -8.92 4.08 19.23
N LYS A 24 -8.73 4.24 17.92
CA LYS A 24 -8.22 5.47 17.32
C LYS A 24 -9.17 6.63 17.69
N ARG A 25 -8.67 7.63 18.41
CA ARG A 25 -9.44 8.83 18.75
C ARG A 25 -9.23 9.88 17.67
N TRP A 26 -10.33 10.41 17.16
CA TRP A 26 -10.32 11.46 16.16
C TRP A 26 -10.36 12.83 16.84
N THR A 27 -9.57 13.77 16.35
CA THR A 27 -9.65 15.17 16.76
C THR A 27 -10.85 15.85 16.09
N SER A 28 -11.27 17.00 16.59
CA SER A 28 -12.29 17.82 15.93
C SER A 28 -11.86 18.21 14.50
N ALA A 29 -10.56 18.44 14.27
CA ALA A 29 -10.00 18.70 12.95
C ALA A 29 -10.15 17.49 12.01
N ASP A 30 -9.84 16.27 12.47
CA ASP A 30 -9.99 15.05 11.68
C ASP A 30 -11.46 14.84 11.23
N ILE A 31 -12.39 15.03 12.16
CA ILE A 31 -13.82 14.90 11.89
C ILE A 31 -14.27 15.96 10.87
N HIS A 32 -13.83 17.21 11.03
CA HIS A 32 -14.15 18.29 10.10
C HIS A 32 -13.63 18.00 8.68
N GLN A 33 -12.36 17.56 8.56
CA GLN A 33 -11.77 17.17 7.27
C GLN A 33 -12.54 16.03 6.61
N ALA A 34 -12.98 15.03 7.39
CA ALA A 34 -13.79 13.93 6.86
C ALA A 34 -15.17 14.38 6.40
N ILE A 35 -15.84 15.29 7.12
CA ILE A 35 -17.12 15.88 6.68
C ILE A 35 -16.94 16.65 5.37
N GLN A 36 -15.87 17.45 5.23
CA GLN A 36 -15.56 18.13 3.97
C GLN A 36 -15.35 17.12 2.83
N LYS A 37 -14.63 16.03 3.10
CA LYS A 37 -14.38 14.96 2.11
C LYS A 37 -15.67 14.25 1.68
N LEU A 38 -16.63 14.06 2.57
CA LEU A 38 -17.93 13.44 2.21
C LEU A 38 -18.71 14.22 1.13
N GLN A 39 -18.42 15.51 0.96
CA GLN A 39 -19.06 16.34 -0.06
C GLN A 39 -18.38 16.25 -1.44
N VAL A 40 -17.24 15.55 -1.53
CA VAL A 40 -16.44 15.42 -2.76
C VAL A 40 -16.55 14.00 -3.29
N LEU A 41 -17.15 13.87 -4.48
CA LEU A 41 -17.29 12.60 -5.20
C LEU A 41 -16.18 12.38 -6.25
N GLY A 42 -15.25 13.32 -6.36
CA GLY A 42 -14.16 13.25 -7.33
C GLY A 42 -13.14 12.16 -6.97
N SER A 43 -12.62 11.51 -8.00
CA SER A 43 -11.59 10.47 -7.89
C SER A 43 -10.42 10.81 -8.81
N ALA A 44 -9.22 10.45 -8.39
CA ALA A 44 -8.02 10.57 -9.21
C ALA A 44 -7.20 9.27 -9.11
N LEU A 45 -6.91 8.66 -10.25
CA LEU A 45 -5.99 7.52 -10.35
C LEU A 45 -4.69 8.01 -10.98
N TYR A 46 -3.62 8.05 -10.19
CA TYR A 46 -2.27 8.29 -10.69
C TYR A 46 -1.67 6.93 -11.05
N VAL A 47 -1.20 6.75 -12.28
CA VAL A 47 -0.63 5.48 -12.76
C VAL A 47 0.83 5.71 -13.15
N ALA A 48 1.74 4.90 -12.62
CA ALA A 48 3.14 4.87 -13.05
C ALA A 48 3.75 3.48 -12.90
N ALA A 49 5.02 3.31 -13.28
CA ALA A 49 5.63 2.01 -13.43
C ALA A 49 6.17 1.43 -12.12
N HIS A 50 6.85 2.26 -11.31
CA HIS A 50 7.58 1.82 -10.12
C HIS A 50 7.24 2.68 -8.89
N PRO A 51 7.43 2.15 -7.67
CA PRO A 51 7.55 3.00 -6.49
C PRO A 51 8.60 4.07 -6.73
N ASP A 52 8.36 5.35 -6.39
CA ASP A 52 9.19 6.54 -6.66
C ASP A 52 8.87 7.36 -7.92
N ASP A 53 8.10 6.80 -8.87
CA ASP A 53 7.64 7.56 -10.05
C ASP A 53 6.54 8.59 -9.71
N GLU A 54 5.93 8.52 -8.53
CA GLU A 54 4.82 9.37 -8.18
C GLU A 54 5.21 10.80 -7.80
N ASN A 55 4.33 11.76 -8.10
CA ASN A 55 4.43 13.10 -7.53
C ASN A 55 3.68 13.16 -6.19
N THR A 56 4.41 12.95 -5.08
CA THR A 56 3.85 12.98 -3.72
C THR A 56 3.14 14.30 -3.38
N ARG A 57 3.60 15.44 -3.92
CA ARG A 57 2.93 16.74 -3.69
C ARG A 57 1.57 16.78 -4.35
N LEU A 58 1.45 16.25 -5.57
CA LEU A 58 0.17 16.17 -6.26
C LEU A 58 -0.81 15.24 -5.51
N ILE A 59 -0.34 14.08 -5.06
CA ILE A 59 -1.16 13.14 -4.27
C ILE A 59 -1.67 13.84 -3.00
N SER A 60 -0.76 14.50 -2.26
CA SER A 60 -1.14 15.20 -1.03
C SER A 60 -2.12 16.33 -1.28
N TYR A 61 -1.93 17.10 -2.35
CA TYR A 61 -2.86 18.17 -2.75
C TYR A 61 -4.25 17.61 -3.10
N LEU A 62 -4.32 16.57 -3.93
CA LEU A 62 -5.59 15.99 -4.33
C LEU A 62 -6.33 15.34 -3.14
N SER A 63 -5.61 14.59 -2.29
CA SER A 63 -6.18 13.91 -1.13
C SER A 63 -6.60 14.86 -0.01
N ASN A 64 -5.76 15.86 0.31
CA ASN A 64 -5.91 16.67 1.51
C ASN A 64 -6.45 18.07 1.25
N GLU A 65 -6.19 18.69 0.11
CA GLU A 65 -6.77 20.00 -0.21
C GLU A 65 -8.09 19.82 -0.97
N VAL A 66 -8.02 19.18 -2.14
CA VAL A 66 -9.20 18.94 -3.01
C VAL A 66 -10.16 17.93 -2.41
N LYS A 67 -9.69 17.06 -1.50
CA LYS A 67 -10.44 15.96 -0.88
C LYS A 67 -10.87 14.86 -1.85
N ALA A 68 -10.26 14.79 -3.03
CA ALA A 68 -10.52 13.71 -3.98
C ALA A 68 -10.09 12.36 -3.43
N ASN A 69 -10.78 11.29 -3.85
CA ASN A 69 -10.32 9.93 -3.63
C ASN A 69 -9.14 9.65 -4.57
N THR A 70 -7.93 9.79 -4.03
CA THR A 70 -6.69 9.71 -4.81
C THR A 70 -5.99 8.39 -4.57
N THR A 71 -5.82 7.61 -5.63
CA THR A 71 -5.14 6.32 -5.63
C THR A 71 -3.89 6.41 -6.50
N TYR A 72 -2.76 5.95 -5.99
CA TYR A 72 -1.58 5.67 -6.78
C TYR A 72 -1.55 4.18 -7.15
N LEU A 73 -1.53 3.88 -8.44
CA LEU A 73 -1.27 2.57 -9.00
C LEU A 73 0.18 2.55 -9.50
N SER A 74 1.03 1.83 -8.78
CA SER A 74 2.34 1.42 -9.30
C SER A 74 2.16 0.10 -10.02
N LEU A 75 2.57 -0.01 -11.28
CA LEU A 75 2.43 -1.27 -12.02
C LEU A 75 3.25 -2.36 -11.32
N THR A 76 4.48 -2.07 -10.92
CA THR A 76 5.35 -3.03 -10.24
C THR A 76 5.52 -2.71 -8.76
N ARG A 77 6.23 -3.58 -8.03
CA ARG A 77 6.65 -3.33 -6.65
C ARG A 77 8.09 -2.80 -6.56
N GLY A 78 8.74 -2.51 -7.69
CA GLY A 78 10.09 -1.94 -7.72
C GLY A 78 11.20 -2.93 -7.36
N ASP A 79 10.93 -4.23 -7.51
CA ASP A 79 11.78 -5.36 -7.17
C ASP A 79 13.06 -5.47 -8.04
N GLY A 80 13.03 -4.96 -9.26
CA GLY A 80 14.18 -4.89 -10.18
C GLY A 80 15.15 -3.73 -9.90
N GLY A 81 14.86 -2.92 -8.88
CA GLY A 81 15.65 -1.75 -8.50
C GLY A 81 16.95 -2.08 -7.74
N GLN A 82 17.68 -1.01 -7.41
CA GLN A 82 18.86 -1.08 -6.55
C GLN A 82 18.50 -0.76 -5.10
N ASN A 83 19.16 -1.44 -4.16
CA ASN A 83 19.07 -1.15 -2.73
C ASN A 83 20.39 -0.54 -2.24
N LEU A 84 20.40 0.78 -1.99
CA LEU A 84 21.61 1.51 -1.58
C LEU A 84 21.96 1.31 -0.10
N ILE A 85 21.01 0.87 0.72
CA ILE A 85 21.14 0.84 2.19
C ILE A 85 21.08 -0.57 2.78
N GLY A 86 20.96 -1.59 1.94
CA GLY A 86 20.78 -2.98 2.35
C GLY A 86 21.20 -3.96 1.27
N THR A 87 21.01 -5.25 1.53
CA THR A 87 21.40 -6.35 0.63
C THR A 87 20.19 -7.01 -0.03
N GLU A 88 18.98 -6.59 0.32
CA GLU A 88 17.74 -7.11 -0.25
C GLU A 88 17.61 -6.69 -1.72
N ILE A 89 17.25 -7.66 -2.56
CA ILE A 89 17.05 -7.52 -4.00
C ILE A 89 15.78 -8.27 -4.40
N GLN A 90 15.27 -8.04 -5.60
CA GLN A 90 14.13 -8.76 -6.17
C GLN A 90 12.93 -8.73 -5.21
N GLU A 91 12.32 -9.86 -4.91
CA GLU A 91 11.08 -9.93 -4.14
C GLU A 91 11.23 -9.33 -2.73
N LEU A 92 12.41 -9.50 -2.11
CA LEU A 92 12.68 -8.90 -0.79
C LEU A 92 12.71 -7.37 -0.86
N LEU A 93 13.31 -6.82 -1.91
CA LEU A 93 13.28 -5.37 -2.16
C LEU A 93 11.85 -4.90 -2.45
N GLY A 94 11.09 -5.66 -3.26
CA GLY A 94 9.69 -5.36 -3.56
C GLY A 94 8.81 -5.29 -2.30
N VAL A 95 9.05 -6.16 -1.31
CA VAL A 95 8.36 -6.10 0.00
C VAL A 95 8.71 -4.80 0.75
N ILE A 96 9.98 -4.42 0.77
CA ILE A 96 10.43 -3.18 1.44
C ILE A 96 9.76 -1.96 0.78
N ARG A 97 9.89 -1.81 -0.55
CA ARG A 97 9.34 -0.66 -1.29
C ARG A 97 7.82 -0.60 -1.23
N THR A 98 7.16 -1.75 -1.17
CA THR A 98 5.71 -1.82 -0.88
C THR A 98 5.39 -1.16 0.46
N GLN A 99 6.16 -1.45 1.51
CA GLN A 99 5.96 -0.84 2.82
C GLN A 99 6.34 0.64 2.84
N GLU A 100 7.35 1.05 2.08
CA GLU A 100 7.71 2.46 1.91
C GLU A 100 6.55 3.26 1.31
N LEU A 101 5.96 2.80 0.21
CA LEU A 101 4.79 3.48 -0.37
C LEU A 101 3.57 3.44 0.55
N LEU A 102 3.27 2.31 1.18
CA LEU A 102 2.18 2.25 2.15
C LEU A 102 2.40 3.21 3.32
N ALA A 103 3.65 3.42 3.75
CA ALA A 103 4.00 4.42 4.75
C ALA A 103 3.84 5.85 4.24
N ALA A 104 4.29 6.13 3.01
CA ALA A 104 4.13 7.43 2.37
C ALA A 104 2.64 7.80 2.24
N ARG A 105 1.79 6.86 1.80
CA ARG A 105 0.35 7.03 1.67
C ARG A 105 -0.36 7.32 3.00
N ARG A 106 0.12 6.74 4.12
CA ARG A 106 -0.39 7.08 5.47
C ARG A 106 -0.12 8.54 5.85
N ILE A 107 0.88 9.17 5.25
CA ILE A 107 1.26 10.57 5.50
C ILE A 107 0.55 11.51 4.52
N ASP A 108 0.58 11.20 3.22
CA ASP A 108 0.02 12.07 2.19
C ASP A 108 -1.49 11.91 1.97
N GLY A 109 -2.12 10.89 2.57
CA GLY A 109 -3.56 10.67 2.52
C GLY A 109 -4.06 9.96 1.25
N GLY A 110 -3.18 9.62 0.31
CA GLY A 110 -3.51 8.80 -0.85
C GLY A 110 -3.72 7.33 -0.50
N GLN A 111 -4.18 6.55 -1.48
CA GLN A 111 -4.27 5.09 -1.41
C GLN A 111 -3.20 4.46 -2.31
N GLN A 112 -2.68 3.30 -1.92
CA GLN A 112 -1.70 2.57 -2.73
C GLN A 112 -2.32 1.31 -3.30
N THR A 113 -2.08 1.07 -4.59
CA THR A 113 -2.38 -0.18 -5.27
C THR A 113 -1.19 -0.63 -6.12
N PHE A 114 -1.16 -1.92 -6.45
CA PHE A 114 -0.13 -2.55 -7.27
C PHE A 114 -0.77 -3.51 -8.25
N SER A 115 -0.21 -3.64 -9.45
CA SER A 115 -0.59 -4.72 -10.36
C SER A 115 0.18 -6.01 -10.07
N ARG A 116 -0.04 -7.04 -10.88
CA ARG A 116 0.77 -8.28 -10.87
C ARG A 116 2.12 -8.16 -11.58
N ALA A 117 2.39 -7.06 -12.28
CA ALA A 117 3.60 -6.88 -13.06
C ALA A 117 4.86 -7.01 -12.19
N ASN A 118 5.86 -7.73 -12.70
CA ASN A 118 7.16 -7.90 -12.08
C ASN A 118 8.14 -6.86 -12.59
N ASP A 119 8.92 -6.21 -11.73
CA ASP A 119 9.99 -5.34 -12.17
C ASP A 119 11.23 -6.19 -12.48
N PHE A 120 11.50 -6.40 -13.77
CA PHE A 120 12.65 -7.18 -14.24
C PHE A 120 13.86 -6.30 -14.56
N GLY A 121 13.82 -5.01 -14.21
CA GLY A 121 14.84 -4.02 -14.55
C GLY A 121 14.57 -3.34 -15.89
N TYR A 122 15.64 -2.81 -16.49
CA TYR A 122 15.54 -1.89 -17.63
C TYR A 122 15.28 -2.62 -18.97
N SER A 123 14.23 -2.20 -19.68
CA SER A 123 14.00 -2.51 -21.10
C SER A 123 14.21 -1.28 -21.97
N LYS A 124 14.47 -1.50 -23.26
CA LYS A 124 14.63 -0.41 -24.24
C LYS A 124 13.39 -0.23 -25.11
N HIS A 125 12.63 -1.31 -25.28
CA HIS A 125 11.46 -1.35 -26.13
C HIS A 125 10.25 -1.89 -25.35
N PRO A 126 9.05 -1.30 -25.55
CA PRO A 126 7.85 -1.72 -24.83
C PRO A 126 7.49 -3.18 -25.10
N ASP A 127 7.76 -3.69 -26.30
CA ASP A 127 7.48 -5.08 -26.67
C ASP A 127 8.23 -6.09 -25.79
N GLU A 128 9.45 -5.73 -25.33
CA GLU A 128 10.24 -6.54 -24.38
C GLU A 128 9.52 -6.64 -23.03
N THR A 129 9.02 -5.50 -22.54
CA THR A 129 8.25 -5.42 -21.29
C THR A 129 6.96 -6.21 -21.37
N LEU A 130 6.18 -6.01 -22.44
CA LEU A 130 4.87 -6.65 -22.62
C LEU A 130 4.99 -8.16 -22.81
N ALA A 131 6.07 -8.64 -23.43
CA ALA A 131 6.38 -10.06 -23.53
C ALA A 131 6.62 -10.71 -22.15
N ILE A 132 7.25 -9.99 -21.21
CA ILE A 132 7.50 -10.49 -19.84
C ILE A 132 6.25 -10.37 -18.97
N TRP A 133 5.55 -9.24 -19.04
CA TRP A 133 4.41 -8.93 -18.17
C TRP A 133 3.14 -9.71 -18.49
N ASN A 134 3.02 -10.26 -19.69
CA ASN A 134 1.74 -10.69 -20.26
C ASN A 134 0.77 -9.51 -20.31
N GLU A 135 0.78 -8.81 -21.44
CA GLU A 135 0.02 -7.59 -21.69
C GLU A 135 -1.45 -7.68 -21.27
N GLU A 136 -2.16 -8.75 -21.65
CA GLU A 136 -3.57 -8.91 -21.33
C GLU A 136 -3.82 -8.97 -19.82
N ALA A 137 -2.94 -9.66 -19.09
CA ALA A 137 -3.05 -9.83 -17.66
C ALA A 137 -2.80 -8.50 -16.91
N VAL A 138 -1.74 -7.77 -17.25
CA VAL A 138 -1.45 -6.47 -16.63
C VAL A 138 -2.47 -5.41 -17.03
N LEU A 139 -2.91 -5.41 -18.29
CA LEU A 139 -3.99 -4.54 -18.75
C LEU A 139 -5.27 -4.79 -17.94
N SER A 140 -5.60 -6.05 -17.63
CA SER A 140 -6.76 -6.37 -16.81
C SER A 140 -6.68 -5.79 -15.39
N ASP A 141 -5.49 -5.75 -14.77
CA ASP A 141 -5.29 -5.16 -13.45
C ASP A 141 -5.44 -3.63 -13.50
N VAL A 142 -4.96 -2.98 -14.56
CA VAL A 142 -5.13 -1.53 -14.76
C VAL A 142 -6.61 -1.20 -14.98
N VAL A 143 -7.32 -1.99 -15.78
CA VAL A 143 -8.77 -1.82 -15.98
C VAL A 143 -9.54 -2.00 -14.68
N TRP A 144 -9.17 -3.00 -13.86
CA TRP A 144 -9.72 -3.22 -12.52
C TRP A 144 -9.46 -2.05 -11.57
N ALA A 145 -8.32 -1.38 -11.68
CA ALA A 145 -8.06 -0.18 -10.89
C ALA A 145 -8.94 1.02 -11.29
N ILE A 146 -9.45 1.03 -12.52
CA ILE A 146 -10.32 2.10 -13.06
C ILE A 146 -11.80 1.83 -12.78
N ARG A 147 -12.26 0.57 -12.77
CA ARG A 147 -13.68 0.17 -12.82
C ARG A 147 -14.03 -0.86 -11.75
#